data_AF-A0A7J7SWF7-F1
#
_entry.id   AF-A0A7J7SWF7-F1
#
_cell.length_a   1.000
_cell.length_b   1.000
_cell.length_c   1.000
_cell.angle_alpha   90.00
_cell.angle_beta   90.00
_cell.angle_gamma   90.00
#
_symmetry.space_group_name_H-M   'P 1'
#
loop_
_entity.id
_entity.type
_entity.pdbx_description
1 polymer ?
#
loop_
_entity_poly.entity_id
_entity_poly.type
_entity_poly.pdbx_seq_one_letter_code
_entity_poly.pdbx_strand_id
1 'polypeptide(L)'
;MKLPWDSLLTRCLEKLQPAYQVTFPGQEPVVKKGKICPIDVTLAQRASNKKVTLVRNLEAYGLDPCAVAAILQQRCQASTTVTPAPGAKDGLQVQIQGNQVHHLGRLLVEEYQLPRKHIQGLEKAPKPGKKK
;
A
#
# COMPACT_ATOMS: atom_id res chain seq x y z
N MET A 1 29.86 -30.44 -16.37
CA MET A 1 28.60 -30.79 -15.69
C MET A 1 27.43 -30.26 -16.52
N LYS A 2 26.41 -31.07 -16.81
CA LYS A 2 25.18 -30.62 -17.47
C LYS A 2 24.15 -30.28 -16.39
N LEU A 3 23.40 -29.19 -16.57
CA LEU A 3 22.32 -28.79 -15.65
C LEU A 3 20.96 -29.23 -16.24
N PRO A 4 20.01 -29.67 -15.39
CA PRO A 4 18.63 -29.84 -15.81
C PRO A 4 17.99 -28.48 -16.13
N TRP A 5 17.00 -28.46 -17.02
CA TRP A 5 16.36 -27.24 -17.52
C TRP A 5 15.83 -26.33 -16.40
N ASP A 6 15.17 -26.89 -15.39
CA ASP A 6 14.65 -26.13 -14.24
C ASP A 6 15.75 -25.38 -13.49
N SER A 7 16.90 -26.03 -13.28
CA SER A 7 18.04 -25.41 -12.60
C SER A 7 18.69 -24.33 -13.47
N LEU A 8 18.75 -24.54 -14.79
CA LEU A 8 19.27 -23.53 -15.71
C LEU A 8 18.39 -22.28 -15.71
N LEU A 9 17.07 -22.45 -15.91
CA LEU A 9 16.11 -21.36 -15.94
C LEU A 9 16.06 -20.60 -14.61
N THR A 10 16.05 -21.31 -13.48
CA THR A 10 16.07 -20.69 -12.15
C THR A 10 17.31 -19.81 -11.97
N ARG A 11 18.50 -20.33 -12.31
CA ARG A 11 19.74 -19.56 -12.23
C ARG A 11 19.75 -18.36 -13.17
N CYS A 12 19.21 -18.50 -14.38
CA CYS A 12 19.08 -17.37 -15.31
C CYS A 12 18.18 -16.28 -14.74
N LEU A 13 17.01 -16.64 -14.20
CA LEU A 13 16.06 -15.69 -13.61
C LEU A 13 16.64 -15.00 -12.36
N GLU A 14 17.37 -15.74 -11.51
CA GLU A 14 18.02 -15.19 -10.31
C GLU A 14 19.16 -14.21 -10.63
N LYS A 15 19.77 -14.32 -11.80
CA LYS A 15 20.80 -13.38 -12.26
C LYS A 15 20.22 -12.09 -12.82
N LEU A 16 18.94 -12.07 -13.17
CA LEU A 16 18.26 -10.85 -13.63
C LEU A 16 17.91 -9.94 -12.45
N GLN A 17 17.85 -8.64 -12.71
CA GLN A 17 17.38 -7.67 -11.72
C GLN A 17 15.86 -7.77 -11.59
N PRO A 18 15.32 -7.94 -10.37
CA PRO A 18 13.88 -7.97 -10.17
C PRO A 18 13.23 -6.66 -10.62
N ALA A 19 12.08 -6.76 -11.27
CA ALA A 19 11.24 -5.64 -11.64
C ALA A 19 9.77 -6.08 -11.67
N TYR A 20 8.87 -5.13 -11.64
CA TYR A 20 7.43 -5.37 -11.75
C TYR A 20 6.75 -4.23 -12.50
N GLN A 21 5.55 -4.51 -12.99
CA GLN A 21 4.69 -3.57 -13.66
C GLN A 21 3.37 -3.45 -12.89
N VAL A 22 2.91 -2.22 -12.70
CA VAL A 22 1.59 -1.91 -12.13
C VAL A 22 0.75 -1.22 -13.19
N THR A 23 -0.50 -1.62 -13.32
CA THR A 23 -1.41 -1.06 -14.32
C THR A 23 -2.77 -0.86 -13.68
N PHE A 24 -3.23 0.38 -13.66
CA PHE A 24 -4.55 0.74 -13.18
C PHE A 24 -5.52 0.89 -14.37
N PRO A 25 -6.83 0.66 -14.15
CA PRO A 25 -7.82 0.88 -15.19
C PRO A 25 -7.73 2.30 -15.78
N GLY A 26 -7.53 2.40 -17.10
CA GLY A 26 -7.45 3.67 -17.80
C GLY A 26 -6.13 4.45 -17.65
N GLN A 27 -5.08 3.84 -17.10
CA GLN A 27 -3.75 4.46 -16.97
C GLN A 27 -2.67 3.67 -17.69
N GLU A 28 -1.59 4.36 -18.08
CA GLU A 28 -0.42 3.69 -18.65
C GLU A 28 0.30 2.82 -17.61
N PRO A 29 0.91 1.70 -18.03
CA PRO A 29 1.65 0.85 -17.11
C PRO A 29 2.87 1.54 -16.51
N VAL A 30 3.05 1.41 -15.20
CA VAL A 30 4.21 1.93 -14.47
C VAL A 30 5.17 0.79 -14.17
N VAL A 31 6.40 0.88 -14.67
CA VAL A 31 7.46 -0.11 -14.40
C VAL A 31 8.32 0.35 -13.24
N LYS A 32 8.55 -0.54 -12.28
CA LYS A 32 9.36 -0.29 -11.09
C LYS A 32 10.44 -1.36 -10.95
N LYS A 33 11.62 -0.93 -10.49
CA LYS A 33 12.75 -1.83 -10.18
C LYS A 33 12.59 -2.38 -8.75
N GLY A 34 13.16 -3.56 -8.52
CA GLY A 34 13.14 -4.24 -7.22
C GLY A 34 11.94 -5.18 -7.06
N LYS A 35 11.78 -5.70 -5.84
CA LYS A 35 10.63 -6.55 -5.48
C LYS A 35 9.46 -5.66 -5.08
N ILE A 36 8.25 -6.10 -5.42
CA ILE A 36 7.03 -5.38 -5.02
C ILE A 36 6.86 -5.45 -3.49
N CYS A 37 6.75 -4.30 -2.85
CA CYS A 37 6.44 -4.20 -1.43
C CYS A 37 4.93 -4.03 -1.24
N PRO A 38 4.28 -4.72 -0.28
CA PRO A 38 2.87 -4.50 0.00
C PRO A 38 2.63 -3.09 0.56
N ILE A 39 1.44 -2.54 0.29
CA ILE A 39 0.93 -1.35 0.99
C ILE A 39 0.74 -1.75 2.44
N ASP A 40 1.43 -1.06 3.35
CA ASP A 40 1.35 -1.35 4.78
C ASP A 40 0.40 -0.35 5.46
N VAL A 41 -0.65 -0.89 6.09
CA VAL A 41 -1.63 -0.13 6.87
C VAL A 41 -1.44 -0.45 8.35
N THR A 42 -1.03 0.56 9.11
CA THR A 42 -0.81 0.44 10.55
C THR A 42 -1.70 1.39 11.34
N LEU A 43 -2.07 1.00 12.55
CA LEU A 43 -2.75 1.86 13.51
C LEU A 43 -1.74 2.24 14.58
N ALA A 44 -1.49 3.52 14.74
CA ALA A 44 -0.65 4.07 15.80
C ALA A 44 -1.51 4.83 16.80
N GLN A 45 -1.10 4.84 18.06
CA GLN A 45 -1.69 5.66 19.12
C GLN A 45 -0.75 6.84 19.38
N ARG A 46 -1.21 8.06 19.12
CA ARG A 46 -0.36 9.28 19.19
C ARG A 46 -0.49 10.04 20.50
N ALA A 47 -1.71 10.15 21.05
CA ALA A 47 -1.97 10.91 22.28
C ALA A 47 -3.15 10.32 23.05
N SER A 48 -2.91 9.84 24.26
CA SER A 48 -3.92 9.11 25.07
C SER A 48 -4.68 8.13 24.16
N ASN A 49 -5.99 8.22 24.02
CA ASN A 49 -6.81 7.32 23.20
C ASN A 49 -6.95 7.70 21.72
N LYS A 50 -6.21 8.70 21.23
CA LYS A 50 -6.26 9.11 19.82
C LYS A 50 -5.46 8.16 18.93
N LYS A 51 -6.19 7.41 18.10
CA LYS A 51 -5.64 6.55 17.05
C LYS A 51 -5.41 7.35 15.78
N VAL A 52 -4.39 6.96 15.03
CA VAL A 52 -4.05 7.49 13.71
C VAL A 52 -3.79 6.29 12.80
N THR A 53 -4.37 6.32 11.62
CA THR A 53 -4.12 5.34 10.57
C THR A 53 -2.94 5.79 9.72
N LEU A 54 -2.02 4.89 9.47
CA LEU A 54 -0.73 5.13 8.84
C LEU A 54 -0.62 4.25 7.61
N VAL A 55 -0.31 4.83 6.45
CA VAL A 55 -0.24 4.13 5.16
C VAL A 55 1.11 4.35 4.51
N ARG A 56 1.80 3.27 4.15
CA ARG A 56 3.13 3.28 3.52
C ARG A 56 3.14 2.53 2.19
N ASN A 57 4.20 2.75 1.42
CA ASN A 57 4.48 2.07 0.14
C ASN A 57 3.44 2.34 -0.96
N LEU A 58 2.70 3.45 -0.91
CA LEU A 58 1.79 3.86 -1.99
C LEU A 58 2.54 4.07 -3.32
N GLU A 59 3.72 4.67 -3.24
CA GLU A 59 4.58 5.00 -4.39
C GLU A 59 5.11 3.75 -5.12
N ALA A 60 5.18 2.61 -4.43
CA ALA A 60 5.52 1.33 -5.04
C ALA A 60 4.47 0.91 -6.07
N TYR A 61 3.22 1.30 -5.88
CA TYR A 61 2.13 1.05 -6.82
C TYR A 61 1.94 2.18 -7.83
N GLY A 62 2.78 3.23 -7.79
CA GLY A 62 2.59 4.43 -8.62
C GLY A 62 1.47 5.35 -8.12
N LEU A 63 1.00 5.16 -6.88
CA LEU A 63 0.01 6.05 -6.27
C LEU A 63 0.72 7.25 -5.63
N ASP A 64 0.29 8.46 -5.98
CA ASP A 64 0.76 9.70 -5.34
C ASP A 64 0.18 9.82 -3.91
N PRO A 65 1.03 9.83 -2.87
CA PRO A 65 0.62 10.00 -1.47
C PRO A 65 -0.20 11.26 -1.21
N CYS A 66 0.10 12.37 -1.90
CA CYS A 66 -0.62 13.63 -1.73
C CYS A 66 -2.05 13.54 -2.29
N ALA A 67 -2.21 13.02 -3.50
CA ALA A 67 -3.52 12.75 -4.09
C ALA A 67 -4.36 11.78 -3.24
N VAL A 68 -3.75 10.68 -2.78
CA VAL A 68 -4.43 9.69 -1.91
C VAL A 68 -4.85 10.33 -0.58
N ALA A 69 -4.01 11.18 0.01
CA ALA A 69 -4.35 11.91 1.23
C ALA A 69 -5.58 12.82 1.03
N ALA A 70 -5.64 13.58 -0.07
CA ALA A 70 -6.79 14.45 -0.37
C ALA A 70 -8.09 13.66 -0.53
N ILE A 71 -8.06 12.53 -1.25
CA ILE A 71 -9.22 11.63 -1.41
C ILE A 71 -9.67 11.09 -0.05
N LEU A 72 -8.73 10.63 0.78
CA LEU A 72 -9.04 10.10 2.11
C LEU A 72 -9.53 11.19 3.07
N GLN A 73 -9.07 12.43 2.94
CA GLN A 73 -9.56 13.54 3.75
C GLN A 73 -11.06 13.76 3.54
N GLN A 74 -11.48 13.80 2.27
CA GLN A 74 -12.89 13.96 1.91
C GLN A 74 -13.71 12.73 2.30
N ARG A 75 -13.17 11.52 2.07
CA ARG A 75 -13.89 10.27 2.32
C ARG A 75 -14.07 9.96 3.80
N CYS A 76 -13.03 10.19 4.60
CA CYS A 76 -13.03 9.89 6.03
C CYS A 76 -13.58 11.05 6.87
N GLN A 77 -13.79 12.23 6.28
CA GLN A 77 -14.15 13.47 6.99
C GLN A 77 -13.19 13.73 8.17
N ALA A 78 -11.90 13.49 7.93
CA ALA A 78 -10.85 13.51 8.94
C ALA A 78 -9.58 14.15 8.37
N SER A 79 -8.81 14.81 9.23
CA SER A 79 -7.54 15.41 8.81
C SER A 79 -6.56 14.35 8.33
N THR A 80 -5.91 14.64 7.20
CA THR A 80 -4.84 13.83 6.63
C THR A 80 -3.56 14.64 6.52
N THR A 81 -2.41 14.01 6.75
CA THR A 81 -1.10 14.63 6.55
C THR A 81 -0.17 13.67 5.83
N VAL A 82 0.76 14.21 5.03
CA VAL A 82 1.82 13.44 4.38
C VAL A 82 3.12 13.76 5.07
N THR A 83 3.85 12.73 5.48
CA THR A 83 5.14 12.87 6.18
C THR A 83 6.14 11.88 5.61
N PRO A 84 7.45 12.14 5.70
CA PRO A 84 8.47 11.14 5.37
C PRO A 84 8.25 9.83 6.14
N ALA A 85 8.32 8.71 5.43
CA ALA A 85 8.22 7.38 6.01
C ALA A 85 9.55 7.01 6.68
N PRO A 86 9.55 6.57 7.95
CA PRO A 86 10.78 6.17 8.62
C PRO A 86 11.38 4.93 7.97
N GLY A 87 12.70 4.94 7.76
CA GLY A 87 13.45 3.81 7.20
C GLY A 87 13.54 3.75 5.67
N ALA A 88 12.86 4.65 4.95
CA ALA A 88 12.98 4.79 3.50
C ALA A 88 13.58 6.16 3.16
N LYS A 89 14.61 6.18 2.30
CA LYS A 89 15.37 7.42 1.98
C LYS A 89 14.47 8.52 1.40
N ASP A 90 13.46 8.13 0.60
CA ASP A 90 12.53 9.04 -0.07
C ASP A 90 11.07 8.56 0.01
N GLY A 91 10.77 7.62 0.91
CA GLY A 91 9.42 7.08 1.01
C GLY A 91 8.50 8.06 1.74
N LEU A 92 7.26 8.21 1.27
CA LEU A 92 6.25 9.00 1.95
C LEU A 92 5.23 8.12 2.68
N GLN A 93 4.67 8.67 3.75
CA GLN A 93 3.64 8.06 4.57
C GLN A 93 2.44 9.00 4.69
N VAL A 94 1.26 8.48 4.40
CA VAL A 94 -0.01 9.18 4.65
C VAL A 94 -0.48 8.84 6.06
N GLN A 95 -0.85 9.86 6.82
CA GLN A 95 -1.45 9.75 8.14
C GLN A 95 -2.89 10.26 8.09
N ILE A 96 -3.82 9.53 8.69
CA ILE A 96 -5.23 9.90 8.79
C ILE A 96 -5.67 9.84 10.24
N GLN A 97 -6.34 10.88 10.73
CA GLN A 97 -6.88 10.89 12.09
C GLN A 97 -7.98 9.84 12.28
N GLY A 98 -7.91 9.09 13.39
CA GLY A 98 -8.83 8.00 13.70
C GLY A 98 -8.43 6.64 13.11
N ASN A 99 -9.29 5.64 13.31
CA ASN A 99 -9.17 4.32 12.68
C ASN A 99 -9.97 4.30 11.37
N GLN A 100 -9.28 4.40 10.23
CA GLN A 100 -9.87 4.55 8.89
C GLN A 100 -9.54 3.39 7.96
N VAL A 101 -9.13 2.25 8.52
CA VAL A 101 -8.71 1.07 7.73
C VAL A 101 -9.82 0.56 6.81
N HIS A 102 -11.09 0.68 7.22
CA HIS A 102 -12.24 0.32 6.36
C HIS A 102 -12.33 1.20 5.10
N HIS A 103 -12.19 2.53 5.24
CA HIS A 103 -12.21 3.45 4.11
C HIS A 103 -11.02 3.24 3.17
N LEU A 104 -9.85 2.90 3.73
CA LEU A 104 -8.67 2.51 2.94
C LEU A 104 -8.89 1.21 2.17
N GLY A 105 -9.44 0.19 2.81
CA GLY A 105 -9.77 -1.07 2.14
C GLY A 105 -10.71 -0.83 0.95
N ARG A 106 -11.71 0.04 1.14
CA ARG A 106 -12.63 0.43 0.08
C ARG A 106 -11.92 1.13 -1.08
N LEU A 107 -11.10 2.15 -0.78
CA LEU A 107 -10.36 2.89 -1.79
C LEU A 107 -9.39 1.99 -2.58
N LEU A 108 -8.58 1.20 -1.89
CA LEU A 108 -7.52 0.40 -2.50
C LEU A 108 -8.07 -0.81 -3.26
N VAL A 109 -9.08 -1.50 -2.70
CA VAL A 109 -9.60 -2.75 -3.28
C VAL A 109 -10.74 -2.51 -4.26
N GLU A 110 -11.66 -1.58 -3.99
CA GLU A 110 -12.81 -1.35 -4.86
C GLU A 110 -12.48 -0.37 -6.00
N GLU A 111 -11.82 0.75 -5.69
CA GLU A 111 -11.60 1.80 -6.68
C GLU A 111 -10.28 1.62 -7.43
N TYR A 112 -9.17 1.40 -6.72
CA TYR A 112 -7.89 1.10 -7.35
C TYR A 112 -7.75 -0.37 -7.78
N GLN A 113 -8.72 -1.23 -7.45
CA GLN A 113 -8.75 -2.64 -7.84
C GLN A 113 -7.46 -3.41 -7.48
N LEU A 114 -6.78 -3.02 -6.39
CA LEU A 114 -5.56 -3.69 -5.96
C LEU A 114 -5.88 -5.06 -5.35
N PRO A 115 -5.14 -6.12 -5.74
CA PRO A 115 -5.30 -7.43 -5.13
C PRO A 115 -5.02 -7.38 -3.62
N ARG A 116 -5.90 -7.97 -2.81
CA ARG A 116 -5.76 -7.97 -1.34
C ARG A 116 -4.41 -8.51 -0.83
N LYS A 117 -3.76 -9.41 -1.56
CA LYS A 117 -2.41 -9.94 -1.24
C LYS A 117 -1.32 -8.86 -1.18
N HIS A 118 -1.56 -7.71 -1.81
CA HIS A 118 -0.64 -6.58 -1.87
C HIS A 118 -0.92 -5.51 -0.81
N ILE A 119 -1.87 -5.76 0.10
CA ILE A 119 -2.25 -4.82 1.16
C ILE A 119 -2.19 -5.56 2.49
N GLN A 120 -1.38 -5.06 3.43
CA GLN A 120 -1.26 -5.59 4.78
C GLN A 120 -1.97 -4.66 5.77
N GLY A 121 -2.55 -5.21 6.83
CA GLY A 121 -3.18 -4.42 7.89
C GLY A 121 -4.68 -4.16 7.72
N LEU A 122 -5.32 -4.66 6.65
CA LEU A 122 -6.76 -4.55 6.46
C LEU A 122 -7.56 -5.31 7.54
N GLU A 123 -6.97 -6.32 8.16
CA GLU A 123 -7.55 -7.06 9.28
C GLU A 123 -7.75 -6.21 10.54
N LYS A 124 -7.08 -5.06 10.63
CA LYS A 124 -7.20 -4.10 11.74
C LYS A 124 -8.42 -3.17 11.58
N ALA A 125 -9.23 -3.38 10.54
CA ALA A 125 -10.45 -2.63 10.33
C ALA A 125 -11.42 -2.77 11.51
N PRO A 126 -12.10 -1.68 11.90
CA PRO A 126 -13.19 -1.78 12.86
C PRO A 126 -14.24 -2.71 12.26
N LYS A 127 -14.66 -3.73 13.03
CA LYS A 127 -15.67 -4.69 12.58
C LYS A 127 -16.95 -3.92 12.20
N PRO A 128 -17.62 -4.27 11.10
CA PRO A 128 -18.94 -3.72 10.82
C PRO A 128 -19.83 -4.08 12.02
N GLY A 129 -20.28 -3.05 12.75
CA GLY A 129 -21.20 -3.26 13.85
C GLY A 129 -22.42 -4.01 13.32
N LYS A 130 -22.78 -5.14 13.94
CA LYS A 130 -24.11 -5.73 13.74
C LYS A 130 -25.11 -4.63 14.04
N LYS A 131 -25.77 -4.08 13.01
CA LYS A 131 -26.95 -3.25 13.20
C LYS A 131 -27.95 -4.12 13.96
N LYS A 132 -28.30 -3.69 15.17
CA LYS A 132 -29.44 -4.23 15.92
C LYS A 132 -30.73 -3.71 15.28
#